data_AF-A0A926A3L6-F1
#
_entry.id   AF-A0A926A3L6-F1
#
_cell.length_a   1.000
_cell.length_b   1.000
_cell.length_c   1.000
_cell.angle_alpha   90.00
_cell.angle_beta   90.00
_cell.angle_gamma   90.00
#
_symmetry.space_group_name_H-M   'P 1'
#
loop_
_entity.id
_entity.type
_entity.pdbx_description
1 polymer ?
#
loop_
_entity_poly.entity_id
_entity_poly.type
_entity_poly.pdbx_seq_one_letter_code
_entity_poly.pdbx_strand_id
1 'polypeptide(L)'
;MGTKAIGINAVLLSGYILDRTGTETQSLIPNAMSESADQSFSNHTKWVPLYHFVGTPLVLAVLIWSIRHAIAVQSADSVLLMLMALAIAVQHALVRLFPLKVQDRLIRLEEQLRLQRLLPEHLRPRIGEFTVHQLVAMRFASDDELPQLAANVLEKKITSRKAVKQEIKKWRPDTFRV
;
A
#
# COMPACT_ATOMS: atom_id res chain seq x y z
N MET A 1 54.98 -16.92 -23.91
CA MET A 1 53.96 -17.12 -22.84
C MET A 1 52.78 -16.22 -23.17
N GLY A 2 51.61 -16.82 -23.40
CA GLY A 2 50.46 -16.15 -24.01
C GLY A 2 49.66 -15.30 -23.02
N THR A 3 49.26 -14.13 -23.48
CA THR A 3 48.30 -13.25 -22.80
C THR A 3 47.12 -13.07 -23.74
N LYS A 4 46.01 -13.78 -23.46
CA LYS A 4 44.73 -13.55 -24.14
C LYS A 4 44.18 -12.21 -23.67
N ALA A 5 44.23 -11.19 -24.52
CA ALA A 5 43.48 -9.97 -24.34
C ALA A 5 42.05 -10.21 -24.84
N ILE A 6 41.11 -10.41 -23.91
CA ILE A 6 39.67 -10.38 -24.23
C ILE A 6 39.25 -8.92 -24.10
N GLY A 7 39.08 -8.26 -25.24
CA GLY A 7 38.46 -6.94 -25.29
C GLY A 7 36.98 -7.05 -24.93
N ILE A 8 36.59 -6.48 -23.79
CA ILE A 8 35.20 -6.30 -23.41
C ILE A 8 34.86 -4.83 -23.67
N ASN A 9 34.31 -4.57 -24.85
CA ASN A 9 33.58 -3.33 -25.14
C ASN A 9 32.21 -3.75 -25.68
N ALA A 10 31.21 -3.79 -24.81
CA ALA A 10 29.81 -3.78 -25.21
C ALA A 10 29.00 -3.12 -24.08
N VAL A 11 29.02 -1.79 -24.09
CA VAL A 11 28.21 -0.94 -23.22
C VAL A 11 26.76 -1.01 -23.68
N LEU A 12 25.94 -1.67 -22.84
CA LEU A 12 24.55 -1.38 -22.48
C LEU A 12 23.71 -0.54 -23.46
N LEU A 13 22.74 -1.19 -24.11
CA LEU A 13 21.40 -0.64 -24.39
C LEU A 13 20.44 -1.80 -24.74
N SER A 14 19.41 -1.99 -23.90
CA SER A 14 18.35 -3.00 -23.99
C SER A 14 18.79 -4.44 -23.70
N GLY A 15 18.11 -5.10 -22.76
CA GLY A 15 18.48 -6.40 -22.17
C GLY A 15 18.37 -7.63 -23.06
N TYR A 16 18.96 -7.61 -24.26
CA TYR A 16 19.08 -8.77 -25.14
C TYR A 16 20.54 -8.96 -25.55
N ILE A 17 21.16 -10.06 -25.10
CA ILE A 17 22.38 -10.58 -25.71
C ILE A 17 21.91 -11.42 -26.91
N LEU A 18 22.20 -10.96 -28.13
CA LEU A 18 22.02 -11.77 -29.33
C LEU A 18 23.27 -12.65 -29.50
N ASP A 19 23.09 -13.97 -29.40
CA ASP A 19 24.09 -14.94 -29.86
C ASP A 19 24.09 -14.97 -31.41
N ARG A 20 25.27 -15.15 -32.01
CA ARG A 20 25.52 -15.02 -33.46
C ARG A 20 24.84 -16.09 -34.34
N THR A 21 24.05 -16.98 -33.78
CA THR A 21 23.41 -18.10 -34.49
C THR A 21 21.90 -17.95 -34.67
N GLY A 22 21.27 -16.87 -34.20
CA GLY A 22 19.86 -16.57 -34.52
C GLY A 22 18.83 -17.56 -33.97
N THR A 23 19.18 -18.38 -32.98
CA THR A 23 18.24 -19.27 -32.30
C THR A 23 17.79 -18.64 -30.98
N GLU A 24 16.47 -18.49 -30.82
CA GLU A 24 15.83 -17.95 -29.61
C GLU A 24 16.32 -18.68 -28.35
N THR A 25 17.20 -18.05 -27.59
CA THR A 25 17.49 -18.46 -26.22
C THR A 25 16.26 -18.17 -25.37
N GLN A 26 15.55 -19.22 -24.99
CA GLN A 26 14.61 -19.19 -23.86
C GLN A 26 15.28 -18.45 -22.69
N SER A 27 14.59 -17.44 -22.15
CA SER A 27 15.09 -16.60 -21.09
C SER A 27 15.51 -17.46 -19.88
N LEU A 28 16.82 -17.58 -19.65
CA LEU A 28 17.40 -18.25 -18.47
C LEU A 28 17.21 -17.45 -17.18
N ILE A 29 16.52 -16.31 -17.24
CA ILE A 29 16.02 -15.64 -16.05
C ILE A 29 14.68 -16.31 -15.74
N PRO A 30 14.60 -17.21 -14.74
CA PRO A 30 13.31 -17.64 -14.22
C PRO A 30 12.53 -16.37 -13.92
N ASN A 31 11.30 -16.31 -14.41
CA ASN A 31 10.39 -15.19 -14.23
C ASN A 31 10.13 -15.06 -12.72
N ALA A 32 11.04 -14.43 -11.98
CA ALA A 32 10.91 -14.07 -10.58
C ALA A 32 9.97 -12.86 -10.47
N MET A 33 8.85 -12.93 -11.19
CA MET A 33 7.63 -12.26 -10.77
C MET A 33 7.20 -13.03 -9.54
N SER A 34 7.59 -12.52 -8.37
CA SER A 34 7.19 -13.03 -7.05
C SER A 34 5.75 -13.54 -7.14
N GLU A 35 5.53 -14.84 -6.89
CA GLU A 35 4.19 -15.33 -6.57
C GLU A 35 3.72 -14.53 -5.36
N SER A 36 2.94 -13.49 -5.63
CA SER A 36 2.32 -12.69 -4.60
C SER A 36 1.34 -13.60 -3.91
N ALA A 37 1.61 -13.96 -2.65
CA ALA A 37 0.68 -14.74 -1.85
C ALA A 37 -0.74 -14.15 -2.00
N ASP A 38 -1.71 -15.01 -2.31
CA ASP A 38 -3.09 -14.60 -2.56
C ASP A 38 -3.60 -13.72 -1.42
N GLN A 39 -3.91 -12.46 -1.73
CA GLN A 39 -4.56 -11.57 -0.79
C GLN A 39 -6.06 -11.90 -0.74
N SER A 40 -6.62 -11.84 0.46
CA SER A 40 -8.01 -12.12 0.76
C SER A 40 -8.48 -11.21 1.90
N PHE A 41 -9.76 -11.31 2.22
CA PHE A 41 -10.35 -10.55 3.32
C PHE A 41 -9.59 -10.74 4.65
N SER A 42 -9.03 -11.92 4.92
CA SER A 42 -8.36 -12.23 6.17
C SER A 42 -6.91 -11.70 6.27
N ASN A 43 -6.20 -11.56 5.15
CA ASN A 43 -4.75 -11.29 5.16
C ASN A 43 -4.33 -9.96 4.47
N HIS A 44 -5.27 -9.16 3.97
CA HIS A 44 -4.97 -7.89 3.29
C HIS A 44 -4.36 -6.77 4.17
N THR A 45 -4.25 -6.96 5.49
CA THR A 45 -3.70 -5.95 6.40
C THR A 45 -2.19 -6.10 6.47
N LYS A 46 -1.47 -5.04 6.08
CA LYS A 46 0.00 -5.02 6.12
C LYS A 46 0.52 -4.41 7.41
N TRP A 47 1.36 -5.17 8.11
CA TRP A 47 2.07 -4.73 9.31
C TRP A 47 3.53 -4.41 8.96
N VAL A 48 4.02 -3.27 9.44
CA VAL A 48 5.44 -2.88 9.37
C VAL A 48 6.07 -3.19 10.72
N PRO A 49 6.89 -4.25 10.88
CA PRO A 49 7.26 -4.75 12.20
C PRO A 49 7.98 -3.73 13.08
N LEU A 50 8.98 -3.04 12.53
CA LEU A 50 9.73 -2.00 13.25
C LEU A 50 8.85 -0.83 13.68
N TYR A 51 7.82 -0.48 12.92
CA TYR A 51 6.93 0.63 13.26
C TYR A 51 5.91 0.22 14.34
N HIS A 52 5.26 -0.93 14.17
CA HIS A 52 4.10 -1.33 15.00
C HIS A 52 4.51 -2.08 16.28
N PHE A 53 5.52 -2.94 16.21
CA PHE A 53 5.91 -3.80 17.34
C PHE A 53 7.15 -3.31 18.08
N VAL A 54 7.87 -2.31 17.55
CA VAL A 54 9.04 -1.72 18.21
C VAL A 54 8.83 -0.22 18.45
N GLY A 55 8.67 0.56 17.38
CA GLY A 55 8.56 2.03 17.46
C GLY A 55 7.36 2.49 18.27
N THR A 56 6.18 1.96 17.99
CA THR A 56 4.94 2.36 18.69
C THR A 56 5.00 2.05 20.19
N PRO A 57 5.35 0.83 20.65
CA PRO A 57 5.52 0.55 22.07
C PRO A 57 6.60 1.42 22.73
N LEU A 58 7.73 1.66 22.05
CA LEU A 58 8.82 2.48 22.59
C LEU A 58 8.37 3.94 22.82
N VAL A 59 7.73 4.55 21.82
CA VAL A 59 7.21 5.92 21.93
C VAL A 59 6.20 6.03 23.07
N LEU A 60 5.30 5.05 23.21
CA LEU A 60 4.33 5.01 24.32
C LEU A 60 5.01 4.85 25.68
N ALA A 61 6.02 3.98 25.78
CA ALA A 61 6.78 3.77 27.01
C ALA A 61 7.50 5.05 27.45
N VAL A 62 8.17 5.73 26.51
CA VAL A 62 8.84 7.02 26.77
C VAL A 62 7.83 8.09 27.20
N LEU A 63 6.68 8.18 26.53
CA LEU A 63 5.63 9.14 26.88
C LEU A 63 5.10 8.89 28.31
N ILE A 64 4.71 7.65 28.62
CA ILE A 64 4.19 7.28 29.96
C ILE A 64 5.24 7.53 31.04
N TRP A 65 6.49 7.14 30.79
CA TRP A 65 7.59 7.37 31.72
C TRP A 65 7.82 8.87 31.95
N SER A 66 7.85 9.68 30.88
CA SER A 66 8.08 11.13 30.97
C SER A 66 6.98 11.84 31.76
N ILE A 67 5.72 11.41 31.62
CA ILE A 67 4.59 11.94 32.40
C ILE A 67 4.78 11.62 33.88
N ARG A 68 5.08 10.36 34.22
CA ARG A 68 5.34 9.96 35.61
C ARG A 68 6.52 10.71 36.21
N HIS A 69 7.57 10.92 35.42
CA HIS A 69 8.76 11.65 35.84
C HIS A 69 8.47 13.13 36.10
N ALA A 70 7.71 13.79 35.22
CA ALA A 70 7.30 15.18 35.40
C ALA A 70 6.45 15.38 36.67
N ILE A 71 5.52 14.45 36.95
CA ILE A 71 4.70 14.46 38.18
C ILE A 71 5.56 14.30 39.45
N ALA A 72 6.58 13.44 39.39
CA ALA A 72 7.43 13.14 40.54
C ALA A 72 8.47 14.24 40.84
N VAL A 73 9.11 14.80 39.81
CA VAL A 73 10.24 15.73 39.97
C VAL A 73 9.79 17.19 39.98
N GLN A 74 8.76 17.54 39.22
CA GLN A 74 8.16 18.89 39.17
C GLN A 74 9.17 20.02 38.84
N SER A 75 10.19 19.71 38.05
CA SER A 75 11.16 20.69 37.55
C SER A 75 10.84 21.14 36.12
N ALA A 76 11.36 22.31 35.72
CA ALA A 76 11.25 22.80 34.35
C ALA A 76 11.79 21.78 33.33
N ASP A 77 12.93 21.16 33.62
CA ASP A 77 13.54 20.15 32.76
C ASP A 77 12.64 18.91 32.60
N SER A 78 12.00 18.46 33.69
CA SER A 78 11.10 17.31 33.64
C SER A 78 9.86 17.57 32.79
N VAL A 79 9.32 18.80 32.84
CA VAL A 79 8.21 19.24 31.99
C VAL A 79 8.65 19.36 30.52
N LEU A 80 9.84 19.91 30.27
CA LEU A 80 10.39 20.02 28.92
C LEU A 80 10.59 18.64 28.28
N LEU A 81 11.12 17.66 29.03
CA LEU A 81 11.25 16.27 28.59
C LEU A 81 9.89 15.65 28.23
N MET A 82 8.86 15.88 29.05
CA MET A 82 7.50 15.41 28.77
C MET A 82 6.93 16.05 27.50
N LEU A 83 7.12 17.35 27.28
CA LEU A 83 6.68 18.03 26.07
C LEU A 83 7.41 17.51 24.82
N MET A 84 8.70 17.22 24.92
CA MET A 84 9.46 16.61 23.83
C MET A 84 8.98 15.20 23.51
N ALA A 85 8.71 14.36 24.53
CA ALA A 85 8.12 13.04 24.34
C ALA A 85 6.74 13.12 23.68
N LEU A 86 5.91 14.10 24.08
CA LEU A 86 4.61 14.36 23.44
C LEU A 86 4.77 14.78 21.98
N ALA A 87 5.71 15.68 21.67
CA ALA A 87 5.99 16.10 20.30
C ALA A 87 6.41 14.91 19.42
N ILE A 88 7.29 14.03 19.92
CA ILE A 88 7.68 12.80 19.23
C ILE A 88 6.49 11.87 19.02
N ALA A 89 5.61 11.71 20.02
CA ALA A 89 4.42 10.88 19.89
C ALA A 89 3.44 11.40 18.82
N VAL A 90 3.25 12.72 18.76
CA VAL A 90 2.46 13.37 17.72
C VAL A 90 3.11 13.17 16.34
N GLN A 91 4.41 13.41 16.21
CA GLN A 91 5.15 13.21 14.96
C GLN A 91 5.04 11.76 14.47
N HIS A 92 5.21 10.78 15.37
CA HIS A 92 5.08 9.35 15.07
C HIS A 92 3.70 9.04 14.47
N ALA A 93 2.62 9.56 15.07
CA ALA A 93 1.27 9.40 14.52
C ALA A 93 1.09 10.07 13.15
N LEU A 94 1.56 11.32 13.00
CA LEU A 94 1.41 12.08 11.76
C LEU A 94 2.18 11.48 10.57
N VAL A 95 3.35 10.89 10.82
CA VAL A 95 4.14 10.16 9.81
C VAL A 95 3.35 9.03 9.17
N ARG A 96 2.41 8.40 9.89
CA ARG A 96 1.53 7.39 9.30
C ARG A 96 0.28 8.00 8.64
N LEU A 97 -0.31 9.04 9.24
CA LEU A 97 -1.57 9.62 8.76
C LEU A 97 -1.41 10.40 7.45
N PHE A 98 -0.34 11.16 7.27
CA PHE A 98 -0.17 12.00 6.08
C PHE A 98 -0.02 11.19 4.79
N PRO A 99 0.86 10.17 4.70
CA PRO A 99 0.96 9.36 3.50
C PRO A 99 -0.33 8.58 3.20
N LEU A 100 -1.02 8.08 4.23
CA LEU A 100 -2.31 7.38 4.05
C LEU A 100 -3.36 8.28 3.40
N LYS A 101 -3.42 9.56 3.79
CA LYS A 101 -4.37 10.53 3.20
C LYS A 101 -4.03 10.82 1.74
N VAL A 102 -2.75 10.93 1.40
CA VAL A 102 -2.30 11.11 0.01
C VAL A 102 -2.62 9.88 -0.82
N GLN A 103 -2.35 8.67 -0.30
CA GLN A 103 -2.69 7.41 -0.95
C GLN A 103 -4.19 7.30 -1.21
N ASP A 104 -5.04 7.58 -0.20
CA ASP A 104 -6.50 7.47 -0.36
C ASP A 104 -7.03 8.47 -1.43
N ARG A 105 -6.39 9.63 -1.62
CA ARG A 105 -6.72 10.54 -2.73
C ARG A 105 -6.32 9.98 -4.09
N LEU A 106 -5.13 9.37 -4.19
CA LEU A 106 -4.66 8.74 -5.41
C LEU A 106 -5.53 7.54 -5.78
N ILE A 107 -5.81 6.65 -4.82
CA ILE A 107 -6.68 5.48 -5.01
C ILE A 107 -8.08 5.92 -5.46
N ARG A 108 -8.63 6.99 -4.88
CA ARG A 108 -9.92 7.53 -5.36
C ARG A 108 -9.84 7.88 -6.84
N LEU A 109 -8.79 8.57 -7.29
CA LEU A 109 -8.65 8.97 -8.69
C LEU A 109 -8.48 7.74 -9.60
N GLU A 110 -7.60 6.82 -9.23
CA GLU A 110 -7.34 5.57 -9.97
C GLU A 110 -8.61 4.72 -10.11
N GLU A 111 -9.34 4.51 -9.01
CA GLU A 111 -10.57 3.72 -9.01
C GLU A 111 -11.71 4.44 -9.73
N GLN A 112 -11.80 5.78 -9.68
CA GLN A 112 -12.76 6.53 -10.49
C GLN A 112 -12.49 6.35 -11.99
N LEU A 113 -11.24 6.43 -12.44
CA LEU A 113 -10.85 6.18 -13.83
C LEU A 113 -11.08 4.72 -14.25
N ARG A 114 -10.86 3.77 -13.33
CA ARG A 114 -11.16 2.35 -13.56
C ARG A 114 -12.66 2.10 -13.70
N LEU A 115 -13.48 2.67 -12.81
CA LEU A 115 -14.94 2.59 -12.88
C LEU A 115 -15.50 3.22 -14.15
N GLN A 116 -14.95 4.35 -14.61
CA GLN A 116 -15.37 4.96 -15.89
C GLN A 116 -15.18 4.03 -17.09
N ARG A 117 -14.11 3.22 -17.08
CA ARG A 117 -13.80 2.26 -18.16
C ARG A 117 -14.67 1.01 -18.09
N LEU A 118 -14.90 0.49 -16.89
CA LEU A 118 -15.54 -0.83 -16.68
C LEU A 118 -17.06 -0.76 -16.48
N LEU A 119 -17.60 0.35 -15.99
CA LEU A 119 -19.04 0.45 -15.71
C LEU A 119 -19.87 0.58 -17.00
N PRO A 120 -21.06 -0.04 -17.03
CA PRO A 120 -22.05 0.19 -18.08
C PRO A 120 -22.57 1.64 -18.02
N GLU A 121 -23.06 2.15 -19.15
CA GLU A 121 -23.41 3.57 -19.32
C GLU A 121 -24.38 4.11 -18.26
N HIS A 122 -25.34 3.29 -17.80
CA HIS A 122 -26.32 3.70 -16.79
C HIS A 122 -25.73 3.90 -15.38
N LEU A 123 -24.57 3.28 -15.05
CA LEU A 123 -23.90 3.44 -13.76
C LEU A 123 -22.82 4.52 -13.77
N ARG A 124 -22.31 4.92 -14.94
CA ARG A 124 -21.24 5.93 -15.06
C ARG A 124 -21.61 7.28 -14.43
N PRO A 125 -22.83 7.83 -14.59
CA PRO A 125 -23.21 9.08 -13.93
C PRO A 125 -23.18 8.99 -12.39
N ARG A 126 -23.32 7.78 -11.84
CA ARG A 126 -23.44 7.50 -10.41
C ARG A 126 -22.09 7.30 -9.72
N ILE A 127 -20.96 7.39 -10.45
CA ILE A 127 -19.61 7.25 -9.87
C ILE A 127 -19.35 8.27 -8.76
N GLY A 128 -19.95 9.47 -8.86
CA GLY A 128 -19.85 10.51 -7.83
C GLY A 128 -20.54 10.16 -6.50
N GLU A 129 -21.43 9.17 -6.48
CA GLU A 129 -22.12 8.73 -5.26
C GLU A 129 -21.21 7.89 -4.33
N PHE A 130 -20.12 7.32 -4.85
CA PHE A 130 -19.21 6.51 -4.05
C PHE A 130 -18.33 7.38 -3.13
N THR A 131 -18.33 7.02 -1.86
CA THR A 131 -17.39 7.56 -0.87
C THR A 131 -15.97 7.04 -1.13
N VAL A 132 -14.97 7.80 -0.68
CA VAL A 132 -13.55 7.38 -0.73
C VAL A 132 -13.35 6.02 -0.08
N HIS A 133 -14.03 5.74 1.03
CA HIS A 133 -13.88 4.47 1.74
C HIS A 133 -14.40 3.26 0.95
N GLN A 134 -15.51 3.43 0.21
CA GLN A 134 -16.03 2.41 -0.71
C GLN A 134 -15.09 2.20 -1.89
N LEU A 135 -14.59 3.27 -2.52
CA LEU A 135 -13.63 3.17 -3.62
C LEU A 135 -12.35 2.41 -3.19
N VAL A 136 -11.79 2.75 -2.03
CA VAL A 136 -10.62 2.05 -1.48
C VAL A 136 -10.95 0.59 -1.10
N ALA A 137 -12.22 0.24 -0.85
CA ALA A 137 -12.61 -1.15 -0.64
C ALA A 137 -12.66 -1.92 -1.96
N MET A 138 -13.28 -1.33 -2.99
CA MET A 138 -13.48 -1.93 -4.31
C MET A 138 -12.20 -2.14 -5.11
N ARG A 139 -11.11 -1.46 -4.77
CA ARG A 139 -9.78 -1.69 -5.39
C ARG A 139 -9.28 -3.13 -5.33
N PHE A 140 -9.79 -3.90 -4.37
CA PHE A 140 -9.45 -5.31 -4.17
C PHE A 140 -10.33 -6.25 -5.01
N ALA A 141 -11.37 -5.75 -5.67
CA ALA A 141 -12.20 -6.55 -6.57
C ALA A 141 -11.51 -6.68 -7.93
N SER A 142 -11.68 -7.82 -8.59
CA SER A 142 -11.25 -8.03 -9.98
C SER A 142 -12.03 -7.15 -10.97
N ASP A 143 -11.48 -6.93 -12.17
CA ASP A 143 -12.15 -6.13 -13.21
C ASP A 143 -13.49 -6.76 -13.65
N ASP A 144 -13.56 -8.09 -13.68
CA ASP A 144 -14.77 -8.84 -14.08
C ASP A 144 -15.96 -8.61 -13.15
N GLU A 145 -15.72 -8.54 -11.84
CA GLU A 145 -16.79 -8.45 -10.83
C GLU A 145 -17.10 -7.01 -10.40
N LEU A 146 -16.22 -6.06 -10.73
CA LEU A 146 -16.33 -4.67 -10.30
C LEU A 146 -17.66 -4.01 -10.69
N PRO A 147 -18.21 -4.19 -11.91
CA PRO A 147 -19.48 -3.56 -12.28
C PRO A 147 -20.66 -4.07 -11.43
N GLN A 148 -20.72 -5.38 -11.18
CA GLN A 148 -21.76 -5.98 -10.35
C GLN A 148 -21.61 -5.56 -8.88
N LEU A 149 -20.38 -5.52 -8.36
CA LEU A 149 -20.11 -5.06 -7.00
C LEU A 149 -20.52 -3.59 -6.82
N ALA A 150 -20.19 -2.72 -7.78
CA ALA A 150 -20.55 -1.32 -7.75
C ALA A 150 -22.07 -1.11 -7.74
N ALA A 151 -22.81 -1.86 -8.57
CA ALA A 151 -24.27 -1.86 -8.56
C ALA A 151 -24.82 -2.28 -7.19
N ASN A 152 -24.33 -3.39 -6.63
CA ASN A 152 -24.75 -3.90 -5.33
C ASN A 152 -24.48 -2.90 -4.19
N VAL A 153 -23.33 -2.21 -4.22
CA VAL A 153 -22.98 -1.20 -3.20
C VAL A 153 -23.95 -0.03 -3.22
N LEU A 154 -24.36 0.42 -4.41
CA LEU A 154 -25.33 1.51 -4.57
C LEU A 154 -26.76 1.07 -4.20
N GLU A 155 -27.18 -0.11 -4.65
CA GLU A 155 -28.53 -0.64 -4.42
C GLU A 155 -28.76 -0.98 -2.94
N LYS A 156 -27.82 -1.73 -2.33
CA LYS A 156 -27.88 -2.11 -0.91
C LYS A 156 -27.44 -0.98 0.03
N LYS A 157 -27.07 0.19 -0.50
CA LYS A 157 -26.57 1.36 0.26
C LYS A 157 -25.48 1.00 1.27
N ILE A 158 -24.51 0.18 0.84
CA ILE A 158 -23.47 -0.35 1.75
C ILE A 158 -22.50 0.77 2.11
N THR A 159 -22.54 1.25 3.35
CA THR A 159 -21.65 2.35 3.80
C THR A 159 -20.32 1.87 4.37
N SER A 160 -20.24 0.64 4.87
CA SER A 160 -19.02 0.16 5.55
C SER A 160 -17.99 -0.45 4.60
N ARG A 161 -16.72 -0.03 4.75
CA ARG A 161 -15.58 -0.61 4.01
C ARG A 161 -15.46 -2.12 4.23
N LYS A 162 -15.80 -2.62 5.42
CA LYS A 162 -15.73 -4.05 5.76
C LYS A 162 -16.75 -4.84 4.96
N ALA A 163 -18.00 -4.39 4.90
CA ALA A 163 -19.07 -5.07 4.16
C ALA A 163 -18.78 -5.11 2.66
N VAL A 164 -18.26 -4.02 2.06
CA VAL A 164 -17.85 -4.04 0.64
C VAL A 164 -16.79 -5.11 0.38
N LYS A 165 -15.77 -5.23 1.26
CA LYS A 165 -14.72 -6.25 1.10
C LYS A 165 -15.23 -7.68 1.30
N GLN A 166 -16.30 -7.89 2.07
CA GLN A 166 -16.90 -9.21 2.27
C GLN A 166 -17.67 -9.70 1.04
N GLU A 167 -18.15 -8.78 0.19
CA GLU A 167 -18.84 -9.10 -1.07
C GLU A 167 -17.86 -9.44 -2.21
N ILE A 168 -16.55 -9.22 -2.03
CA ILE A 168 -15.51 -9.49 -3.04
C ILE A 168 -15.21 -10.98 -3.08
N LYS A 169 -15.38 -11.60 -4.26
CA LYS A 169 -15.12 -13.02 -4.48
C LYS A 169 -13.76 -13.24 -5.13
N LYS A 170 -13.41 -12.43 -6.14
CA LYS A 170 -12.13 -12.54 -6.88
C LYS A 170 -11.18 -11.42 -6.47
N TRP A 171 -10.29 -11.71 -5.55
CA TRP A 171 -9.38 -10.72 -4.99
C TRP A 171 -8.25 -10.33 -5.95
N ARG A 172 -8.04 -9.03 -6.11
CA ARG A 172 -6.87 -8.43 -6.74
C ARG A 172 -5.88 -8.02 -5.64
N PRO A 173 -4.64 -8.55 -5.61
CA PRO A 173 -3.67 -8.18 -4.60
C PRO A 173 -3.20 -6.72 -4.78
N ASP A 174 -3.14 -5.99 -3.67
CA ASP A 174 -2.52 -4.66 -3.55
C ASP A 174 -1.21 -4.80 -2.76
N THR A 175 -0.12 -5.08 -3.49
CA THR A 175 1.22 -5.31 -2.90
C THR A 175 2.02 -4.02 -2.71
N PHE A 176 1.65 -2.95 -3.43
CA PHE A 176 2.39 -1.70 -3.46
C PHE A 176 2.15 -0.84 -2.20
N ARG A 177 1.04 -1.05 -1.49
CA ARG A 177 0.75 -0.33 -0.24
C ARG A 177 1.66 -0.78 0.91
N VAL A 178 1.96 0.15 1.83
CA VAL A 178 2.63 -0.05 3.13
C VAL A 178 1.72 0.25 4.30
#